data_AF-A0A4S1XDW0-F1
#
_entry.id   AF-A0A4S1XDW0-F1
#
_cell.length_a   1.000
_cell.length_b   1.000
_cell.length_c   1.000
_cell.angle_alpha   90.00
_cell.angle_beta   90.00
_cell.angle_gamma   90.00
#
_symmetry.space_group_name_H-M   'P 1'
#
loop_
_entity.id
_entity.type
_entity.pdbx_description
1 polymer ?
#
loop_
_entity_poly.entity_id
_entity_poly.type
_entity_poly.pdbx_seq_one_letter_code
_entity_poly.pdbx_strand_id
1 'polypeptide(L)' 'MKKVVQVLCVVLIGVAVMIGFRWYRYVASSDTPYDEVGITLNGYMPGPLRSWGCHKLRERFPGALPPYGCAAPDGRSWA' A
#
# COMPACT_ATOMS: atom_id res chain seq x y z
N MET A 1 3.89 -35.23 5.67
CA MET A 1 4.83 -34.09 5.52
C MET A 1 4.63 -33.30 4.23
N LYS A 2 4.83 -33.88 3.02
CA LYS A 2 4.74 -33.14 1.73
C LYS A 2 3.42 -32.40 1.51
N LYS A 3 2.28 -33.02 1.83
CA LYS A 3 0.95 -32.40 1.68
C LYS A 3 0.71 -31.22 2.63
N VAL A 4 1.21 -31.30 3.87
CA VAL A 4 1.11 -30.22 4.85
C VAL A 4 1.93 -29.01 4.41
N VAL A 5 3.17 -29.23 3.96
CA VAL A 5 4.02 -28.16 3.41
C VAL A 5 3.36 -27.53 2.18
N GLN A 6 2.81 -28.35 1.27
CA GLN A 6 2.10 -27.85 0.10
C GLN A 6 0.90 -26.96 0.47
N VAL A 7 0.08 -27.40 1.44
CA VAL A 7 -1.06 -26.61 1.92
C VAL A 7 -0.58 -25.29 2.54
N LEU A 8 0.45 -25.32 3.38
CA LEU A 8 1.03 -24.11 3.99
C LEU A 8 1.53 -23.13 2.92
N CYS A 9 2.25 -23.60 1.89
CA CYS A 9 2.69 -22.76 0.79
C CYS A 9 1.51 -22.12 0.05
N VAL A 10 0.46 -22.88 -0.26
CA VAL A 10 -0.73 -22.34 -0.94
C VAL A 10 -1.41 -21.27 -0.08
N VAL A 11 -1.55 -21.50 1.23
CA VAL A 11 -2.14 -20.52 2.15
C VAL A 11 -1.29 -19.25 2.21
N LEU A 12 0.03 -19.38 2.35
CA LEU A 12 0.94 -18.23 2.40
C LEU A 12 0.90 -17.41 1.10
N ILE A 13 0.89 -18.07 -0.05
CA ILE A 13 0.75 -17.40 -1.35
C ILE A 13 -0.60 -16.69 -1.43
N GLY A 14 -1.68 -17.35 -1.03
CA GLY A 14 -3.02 -16.76 -1.00
C GLY A 14 -3.07 -15.49 -0.16
N VAL A 15 -2.53 -15.53 1.07
CA VAL A 15 -2.45 -14.36 1.96
C VAL A 15 -1.61 -13.25 1.33
N ALA A 16 -0.44 -13.57 0.76
CA ALA A 16 0.41 -12.58 0.10
C ALA A 16 -0.30 -11.90 -1.08
N VAL A 17 -1.02 -12.66 -1.91
CA VAL A 17 -1.82 -12.13 -3.01
C VAL A 17 -2.93 -11.22 -2.51
N MET A 18 -3.66 -11.62 -1.46
CA MET A 18 -4.75 -10.81 -0.90
C MET A 18 -4.25 -9.48 -0.33
N ILE A 19 -3.14 -9.49 0.41
CA ILE A 19 -2.53 -8.28 0.98
C ILE A 19 -1.98 -7.39 -0.15
N GLY A 20 -1.24 -7.98 -1.09
CA GLY A 20 -0.68 -7.25 -2.24
C GLY A 20 -1.78 -6.61 -3.10
N PHE A 21 -2.86 -7.34 -3.36
CA PHE A 21 -4.02 -6.82 -4.08
C PHE A 21 -4.71 -5.68 -3.32
N ARG A 22 -4.89 -5.81 -2.00
CA ARG A 22 -5.49 -4.76 -1.17
C ARG A 22 -4.66 -3.47 -1.17
N TRP A 23 -3.33 -3.60 -1.08
CA TRP A 23 -2.41 -2.47 -1.22
C TRP A 23 -2.49 -1.87 -2.63
N TYR A 24 -2.45 -2.71 -3.67
CA TYR A 24 -2.50 -2.26 -5.06
C TYR A 24 -3.79 -1.48 -5.36
N ARG A 25 -4.95 -1.99 -4.89
CA ARG A 25 -6.25 -1.32 -5.00
C ARG A 25 -6.22 0.08 -4.39
N TYR A 26 -5.59 0.23 -3.22
CA TYR A 26 -5.43 1.53 -2.58
C TYR A 26 -4.58 2.49 -3.43
N VAL A 27 -3.37 2.09 -3.80
CA VAL A 27 -2.44 2.99 -4.50
C VAL A 27 -2.85 3.29 -5.93
N ALA A 28 -3.52 2.37 -6.64
CA ALA A 28 -3.85 2.51 -8.06
C ALA A 28 -5.29 2.95 -8.32
N SER A 29 -6.23 2.66 -7.41
CA SER A 29 -7.67 2.77 -7.70
C SER A 29 -8.54 3.20 -6.52
N SER A 30 -7.95 3.73 -5.44
CA SER A 30 -8.75 4.26 -4.33
C SER A 30 -9.49 5.53 -4.75
N ASP A 31 -10.71 5.70 -4.24
CA ASP A 31 -11.52 6.90 -4.38
C ASP A 31 -11.08 8.02 -3.44
N THR A 32 -10.28 7.70 -2.42
CA THR A 32 -9.75 8.64 -1.41
C THR A 32 -8.30 8.32 -1.03
N PRO A 33 -7.44 9.32 -0.76
CA PRO A 33 -6.11 9.07 -0.20
C PRO A 33 -6.16 8.68 1.30
N TYR A 34 -7.32 8.77 1.95
CA TYR A 34 -7.49 8.60 3.40
C TYR A 34 -8.09 7.23 3.78
N ASP A 35 -7.64 6.17 3.12
CA ASP A 35 -7.98 4.78 3.47
C ASP A 35 -6.97 4.24 4.49
N GLU A 36 -7.37 4.15 5.76
CA GLU A 36 -6.48 3.78 6.88
C GLU A 36 -5.77 2.43 6.68
N VAL A 37 -6.45 1.45 6.11
CA VAL A 37 -5.86 0.13 5.84
C VAL A 37 -4.86 0.26 4.70
N GLY A 38 -5.22 0.98 3.65
CA GLY A 38 -4.32 1.29 2.53
C GLY A 38 -3.06 2.03 2.96
N ILE A 39 -3.21 3.07 3.79
CA ILE A 39 -2.13 3.86 4.39
C ILE A 39 -1.19 2.94 5.17
N THR A 40 -1.75 2.13 6.06
CA THR A 40 -0.98 1.17 6.88
C THR A 40 -0.20 0.20 6.00
N LEU A 41 -0.86 -0.39 5.00
CA LEU A 41 -0.22 -1.32 4.07
C LEU A 41 0.91 -0.65 3.27
N ASN A 42 0.70 0.57 2.77
CA ASN A 42 1.73 1.31 2.05
C ASN A 42 2.91 1.66 2.97
N GLY A 43 2.64 2.01 4.24
CA GLY A 43 3.65 2.28 5.25
C GLY A 43 4.60 1.11 5.52
N TYR A 44 4.09 -0.12 5.44
CA TYR A 44 4.88 -1.36 5.57
C TYR A 44 5.60 -1.81 4.30
N MET A 45 5.32 -1.19 3.14
CA MET A 45 6.01 -1.57 1.90
C MET A 45 7.48 -1.14 1.93
N PRO A 46 8.37 -1.90 1.25
CA PRO A 46 9.74 -1.48 1.00
C PRO A 46 9.79 -0.09 0.37
N GLY A 47 10.83 0.69 0.71
CA GLY A 47 10.99 2.09 0.31
C GLY A 47 10.57 2.41 -1.12
N PRO A 48 11.09 1.71 -2.15
CA PRO A 48 10.72 1.97 -3.54
C PRO A 48 9.22 1.79 -3.85
N LEU A 49 8.59 0.74 -3.30
CA LEU A 49 7.16 0.49 -3.49
C LEU A 49 6.30 1.51 -2.76
N ARG A 50 6.70 1.88 -1.54
CA ARG A 50 6.03 2.92 -0.77
C ARG A 50 6.07 4.26 -1.50
N SER A 51 7.23 4.67 -1.99
CA SER A 51 7.39 5.91 -2.76
C SER A 51 6.58 5.90 -4.05
N TRP A 52 6.59 4.79 -4.78
CA TRP A 52 5.74 4.63 -5.96
C TRP A 52 4.25 4.77 -5.63
N GLY A 53 3.81 4.15 -4.54
CA GLY A 53 2.43 4.28 -4.04
C GLY A 53 2.07 5.74 -3.71
N CYS A 54 2.95 6.45 -3.03
CA CYS A 54 2.76 7.87 -2.72
C CYS A 54 2.67 8.74 -3.99
N HIS A 55 3.51 8.49 -5.01
CA HIS A 55 3.41 9.18 -6.30
C HIS A 55 2.07 8.91 -6.99
N LYS A 56 1.60 7.66 -7.00
CA LYS A 56 0.30 7.32 -7.60
C LYS A 56 -0.88 7.96 -6.90
N LEU A 57 -0.81 8.14 -5.59
CA LEU A 57 -1.82 8.87 -4.83
C LEU A 57 -1.75 10.36 -5.13
N ARG A 58 -0.56 10.96 -5.15
CA ARG A 58 -0.35 12.38 -5.49
C ARG A 58 -0.87 12.73 -6.88
N GLU A 59 -0.60 11.89 -7.87
CA GLU A 59 -1.09 12.07 -9.25
C GLU A 59 -2.61 12.18 -9.32
N ARG A 60 -3.32 11.42 -8.48
CA ARG A 60 -4.79 11.38 -8.47
C ARG A 60 -5.42 12.41 -7.53
N PHE A 61 -4.69 12.80 -6.48
CA PHE A 61 -5.16 13.70 -5.44
C PHE A 61 -4.21 14.89 -5.21
N PRO A 62 -3.93 15.71 -6.25
CA PRO A 62 -2.92 16.75 -6.17
C PRO A 62 -3.22 17.87 -5.15
N GLY A 63 -4.51 18.08 -4.82
CA GLY A 63 -4.94 19.08 -3.83
C GLY A 63 -5.20 18.52 -2.42
N ALA A 64 -5.02 17.21 -2.22
CA ALA A 64 -5.22 16.59 -0.92
C ALA A 64 -3.96 16.75 -0.05
N LEU A 65 -4.16 16.83 1.27
CA LEU A 65 -3.06 16.65 2.21
C LEU A 65 -2.51 15.23 2.08
N PRO A 66 -1.19 15.04 2.08
CA PRO A 66 -0.57 13.73 1.95
C PRO A 66 -0.96 12.83 3.14
N PRO A 67 -1.31 11.55 2.89
CA PRO A 67 -1.53 10.61 3.98
C PRO A 67 -0.21 10.27 4.71
N TYR A 68 -0.34 9.67 5.90
CA TYR A 68 0.81 9.28 6.71
C TYR A 68 1.82 8.44 5.93
N GLY A 69 3.11 8.79 6.05
CA GLY A 69 4.20 8.13 5.30
C GLY A 69 4.42 8.63 3.87
N CYS A 70 3.55 9.51 3.34
CA CYS A 70 3.73 10.18 2.05
C CYS A 70 3.99 11.70 2.17
N ALA A 71 3.95 12.24 3.39
CA ALA A 71 4.20 13.64 3.67
C ALA A 71 5.70 13.95 3.77
N ALA A 72 6.08 15.15 3.33
CA ALA A 72 7.39 15.75 3.56
C ALA A 72 7.53 16.16 5.05
N PRO A 73 8.71 16.62 5.50
CA PRO A 73 8.94 16.97 6.89
C PRO A 73 8.02 18.07 7.46
N ASP A 74 7.39 18.89 6.61
CA ASP A 74 6.42 19.90 7.01
C ASP A 74 5.02 19.33 7.34
N GLY A 75 4.80 18.03 7.05
CA GLY A 75 3.53 17.32 7.25
C GLY A 75 2.39 17.78 6.34
N ARG A 76 2.65 18.66 5.37
CA ARG A 76 1.63 19.33 4.55
C ARG A 76 1.89 19.20 3.06
N SER A 77 3.15 19.13 2.66
CA SER A 77 3.54 18.89 1.27
C SER A 77 3.83 17.41 1.03
N TRP A 78 3.62 16.97 -0.20
CA TRP A 78 3.96 15.61 -0.61
C TRP A 78 5.48 15.45 -0.69
N ALA A 79 6.00 14.36 -0.12
CA ALA A 79 7.41 13.99 -0.22
C ALA A 79 7.82 13.54 -1.64
#